data_AF-A0A0G1XNP7-F1
#
_entry.id   AF-A0A0G1XNP7-F1
#
_cell.length_a   1.000
_cell.length_b   1.000
_cell.length_c   1.000
_cell.angle_alpha   90.00
_cell.angle_beta   90.00
_cell.angle_gamma   90.00
#
_symmetry.space_group_name_H-M   'P 1'
#
loop_
_entity.id
_entity.type
_entity.pdbx_description
1 polymer ?
#
loop_
_entity_poly.entity_id
_entity_poly.type
_entity_poly.pdbx_seq_one_letter_code
_entity_poly.pdbx_strand_id
1 'polypeptide(L)'
;MTTNEIMEFLQEHMVMKGEFESRMNTQKLGILDGVDDKLATLKGDLVVMMRNEDKKLMLMVQKLKQKEIFDDADVEEFTNLLPFPQRV
;
A
#
# COMPACT_ATOMS: atom_id res chain seq x y z
N MET A 1 -4.72 44.56 37.22
CA MET A 1 -3.95 43.60 36.40
C MET A 1 -2.58 44.19 36.18
N THR A 2 -1.52 43.56 36.66
CA THR A 2 -0.15 44.06 36.56
C THR A 2 0.53 43.54 35.29
N THR A 3 1.58 44.22 34.82
CA THR A 3 2.37 43.77 33.66
C THR A 3 2.92 42.34 33.84
N ASN A 4 3.21 41.95 35.08
CA ASN A 4 3.72 40.63 35.41
C ASN A 4 2.66 39.54 35.20
N GLU A 5 1.41 39.79 35.61
CA GLU A 5 0.29 38.86 35.39
C GLU A 5 0.02 38.63 33.90
N ILE A 6 0.20 39.68 33.08
CA ILE A 6 0.04 39.57 31.61
C ILE A 6 1.19 38.74 31.00
N MET A 7 2.43 38.92 31.47
CA MET A 7 3.57 38.15 30.96
C MET A 7 3.48 36.66 31.34
N GLU A 8 3.09 36.36 32.57
CA GLU A 8 2.89 34.99 33.05
C GLU A 8 1.80 34.28 32.23
N PHE A 9 0.66 34.94 32.02
CA PHE A 9 -0.42 34.42 31.17
C PHE A 9 0.02 34.15 29.72
N LEU A 10 0.82 35.04 29.12
CA LEU A 10 1.33 34.86 27.76
C LEU A 10 2.33 33.69 27.67
N GLN A 11 3.19 33.53 28.67
CA GLN A 11 4.14 32.41 28.73
C GLN A 11 3.41 31.07 28.86
N GLU A 12 2.44 30.96 29.77
CA GLU A 12 1.64 29.75 29.94
C GLU A 12 0.90 29.35 28.66
N HIS A 13 0.29 30.31 27.96
CA HIS A 13 -0.40 30.04 26.69
C HIS A 13 0.56 29.61 25.57
N MET A 14 1.76 30.21 25.50
CA MET A 14 2.76 29.81 24.52
C MET A 14 3.25 28.38 24.74
N VAL A 15 3.49 27.99 26.00
CA VAL A 15 3.87 26.61 26.37
C VAL A 15 2.74 25.64 26.02
N MET A 16 1.51 25.97 26.40
CA MET A 16 0.33 25.13 26.10
C MET A 16 0.13 24.92 24.58
N LYS A 17 0.30 25.98 23.79
CA LYS A 17 0.24 25.89 22.32
C LYS A 17 1.33 24.97 21.77
N GLY A 18 2.57 25.12 22.25
CA GLY A 18 3.69 24.27 21.82
C GLY A 18 3.49 22.79 22.15
N GLU A 19 2.99 22.49 23.35
CA GLU A 19 2.65 21.11 23.75
C GLU A 19 1.51 20.52 22.92
N PHE A 20 0.48 21.33 22.62
CA PHE A 20 -0.63 20.90 21.78
C PHE A 20 -0.17 20.58 20.35
N GLU A 21 0.63 21.46 19.74
CA GLU A 21 1.20 21.23 18.41
C GLU A 21 2.08 19.97 18.37
N SER A 22 2.89 19.75 19.42
CA SER A 22 3.70 18.54 19.55
C SER A 22 2.84 17.27 19.61
N ARG A 23 1.81 17.22 20.45
CA ARG A 23 0.89 16.08 20.54
C ARG A 23 0.15 15.82 19.22
N MET A 24 -0.29 16.89 18.56
CA MET A 24 -0.93 16.79 17.24
C MET A 24 0.02 16.21 16.20
N ASN A 25 1.29 16.63 16.18
CA ASN A 25 2.29 16.10 15.26
C ASN A 25 2.57 14.61 15.51
N THR A 26 2.69 14.20 16.77
CA THR A 26 2.86 12.77 17.11
C THR A 26 1.67 11.94 16.65
N GLN A 27 0.44 12.42 16.82
CA GLN A 27 -0.76 11.72 16.34
C GLN A 27 -0.79 11.63 14.81
N LYS A 28 -0.42 12.71 14.10
CA LYS A 28 -0.33 12.70 12.63
C LYS A 28 0.66 11.66 12.14
N LEU A 29 1.85 11.60 12.75
CA LEU A 29 2.85 10.59 12.40
C LEU A 29 2.32 9.17 12.64
N GLY A 30 1.70 8.91 13.80
CA GLY A 30 1.13 7.58 14.06
C GLY A 30 0.02 7.18 13.08
N ILE A 31 -0.77 8.13 12.58
CA ILE A 31 -1.76 7.86 11.53
C ILE A 31 -1.06 7.54 10.21
N LEU A 32 -0.03 8.31 9.84
CA LEU A 32 0.74 8.09 8.61
C LEU A 32 1.41 6.71 8.62
N ASP A 33 2.11 6.37 9.70
CA ASP A 33 2.76 5.07 9.87
C ASP A 33 1.74 3.92 9.74
N GLY A 34 0.59 4.04 10.41
CA GLY A 34 -0.47 3.04 10.34
C GLY A 34 -1.14 2.93 8.95
N VAL A 35 -1.14 4.01 8.17
CA VAL A 35 -1.60 3.97 6.77
C VAL A 35 -0.55 3.30 5.89
N ASP A 36 0.73 3.63 6.06
CA ASP A 36 1.82 3.05 5.29
C ASP A 36 1.93 1.53 5.49
N ASP A 37 1.79 1.04 6.74
CA ASP A 37 1.78 -0.39 7.04
C ASP A 37 0.63 -1.13 6.35
N LYS A 38 -0.58 -0.52 6.35
CA LYS A 38 -1.75 -1.09 5.69
C LYS A 38 -1.60 -1.08 4.17
N LEU A 39 -1.02 -0.02 3.61
CA LEU A 39 -0.74 0.07 2.18
C LEU A 39 0.31 -0.95 1.75
N ALA A 40 1.35 -1.16 2.55
CA ALA A 40 2.35 -2.19 2.30
C ALA A 40 1.72 -3.58 2.31
N THR A 41 0.89 -3.87 3.30
CA THR A 41 0.14 -5.14 3.40
C THR A 41 -0.76 -5.36 2.18
N LEU A 42 -1.59 -4.38 1.84
CA LEU A 42 -2.51 -4.46 0.70
C LEU A 42 -1.78 -4.68 -0.63
N LYS A 43 -0.65 -4.00 -0.83
CA LYS A 43 0.21 -4.22 -2.01
C LYS A 43 0.74 -5.65 -2.06
N GLY A 44 1.18 -6.19 -0.93
CA GLY A 44 1.61 -7.58 -0.81
C GLY A 44 0.51 -8.56 -1.19
N ASP A 45 -0.69 -8.38 -0.63
CA ASP A 45 -1.85 -9.23 -0.90
C ASP A 45 -2.25 -9.20 -2.38
N LEU A 46 -2.26 -8.01 -3.00
CA LEU A 46 -2.57 -7.85 -4.42
C LEU A 46 -1.57 -8.60 -5.31
N VAL A 47 -0.27 -8.53 -5.00
CA VAL A 47 0.76 -9.27 -5.73
C VAL A 47 0.53 -10.78 -5.62
N VAL A 48 0.17 -11.28 -4.43
CA VAL A 48 -0.14 -12.71 -4.24
C VAL A 48 -1.39 -13.12 -5.01
N MET A 49 -2.45 -12.31 -4.97
CA MET A 49 -3.68 -12.57 -5.72
C MET A 49 -3.42 -12.64 -7.23
N MET A 50 -2.77 -11.63 -7.80
CA MET A 50 -2.46 -11.58 -9.23
C MET A 50 -1.58 -12.74 -9.66
N ARG A 51 -0.56 -13.12 -8.88
CA ARG A 51 0.25 -14.32 -9.16
C ARG A 51 -0.55 -15.61 -9.17
N ASN A 52 -1.58 -15.71 -8.32
CA ASN A 52 -2.46 -16.88 -8.32
C ASN A 52 -3.40 -16.88 -9.52
N GLU A 53 -3.83 -15.71 -9.99
CA GLU A 53 -4.60 -15.56 -11.22
C GLU A 53 -3.79 -15.96 -12.45
N ASP A 54 -2.53 -15.50 -12.56
CA ASP A 54 -1.61 -15.91 -13.64
C ASP A 54 -1.48 -17.44 -13.70
N LYS A 55 -1.32 -18.11 -12.55
CA LYS A 55 -1.24 -19.58 -12.49
C LYS A 55 -2.53 -20.25 -12.98
N LYS A 56 -3.69 -19.72 -12.62
CA LYS A 56 -4.99 -20.27 -13.06
C LYS A 56 -5.15 -20.09 -14.57
N LEU A 57 -4.80 -18.91 -15.09
CA LEU A 57 -4.83 -18.62 -16.52
C LEU A 57 -3.89 -19.56 -17.28
N MET A 58 -2.65 -19.73 -16.83
CA MET A 58 -1.71 -20.66 -17.47
C MET A 58 -2.17 -22.10 -17.44
N LEU A 59 -2.78 -22.56 -16.34
CA LEU A 59 -3.38 -23.89 -16.29
C LEU A 59 -4.52 -24.04 -17.33
N MET A 60 -5.31 -22.99 -17.53
CA MET A 60 -6.35 -22.99 -18.56
C MET A 60 -5.74 -23.04 -19.97
N VAL A 61 -4.76 -22.18 -20.25
CA VAL A 61 -4.04 -22.13 -21.54
C VAL A 61 -3.42 -23.49 -21.86
N GLN A 62 -2.75 -24.13 -20.89
CA GLN A 62 -2.19 -25.47 -21.03
C GLN A 62 -3.26 -26.52 -21.37
N LYS A 63 -4.41 -26.49 -20.70
CA LYS A 63 -5.53 -27.41 -20.99
C LYS A 63 -6.13 -27.19 -22.37
N LEU A 64 -6.15 -25.95 -22.86
CA LEU A 64 -6.66 -25.63 -24.19
C LEU A 64 -5.66 -26.02 -25.28
N LYS A 65 -4.36 -25.84 -25.05
CA LYS A 65 -3.29 -26.34 -25.91
C LYS A 65 -3.31 -27.87 -26.01
N GLN A 66 -3.48 -28.58 -24.88
CA GLN A 66 -3.62 -30.04 -24.85
C GLN A 66 -4.83 -30.55 -25.64
N LYS A 67 -5.87 -29.72 -25.78
CA LYS A 67 -7.07 -30.02 -26.58
C LYS A 67 -6.96 -29.55 -28.03
N GLU A 68 -5.77 -29.08 -28.44
CA GLU A 68 -5.50 -28.53 -29.77
C GLU A 68 -6.43 -27.36 -30.15
N ILE A 69 -6.97 -26.64 -29.14
CA ILE A 69 -7.76 -25.43 -29.34
C ILE A 69 -6.86 -24.23 -29.56
N PHE A 70 -5.72 -24.20 -28.86
CA PHE A 70 -4.69 -23.18 -28.99
C PHE A 70 -3.44 -23.74 -29.65
N ASP A 71 -2.79 -22.91 -30.47
CA ASP A 71 -1.47 -23.19 -31.01
C ASP A 71 -0.35 -22.59 -30.12
N ASP A 72 0.90 -22.65 -30.57
CA ASP A 72 2.03 -22.13 -29.78
C ASP A 72 2.11 -20.60 -29.80
N ALA A 73 1.59 -19.95 -30.84
CA ALA A 73 1.52 -18.50 -30.93
C ALA A 73 0.48 -17.94 -29.94
N ASP A 74 -0.68 -18.60 -29.81
CA ASP A 74 -1.70 -18.26 -28.80
C ASP A 74 -1.09 -18.33 -27.39
N VAL A 75 -0.35 -19.40 -27.07
CA VAL A 75 0.28 -19.59 -25.76
C VAL A 75 1.31 -18.49 -25.48
N GLU A 76 2.10 -18.10 -26.48
CA GLU A 76 3.06 -17.00 -26.37
C GLU A 76 2.35 -15.66 -26.12
N GLU A 77 1.28 -15.38 -26.84
CA GLU A 77 0.47 -14.17 -26.64
C GLU A 77 -0.07 -14.09 -25.21
N PHE A 78 -0.72 -15.16 -24.72
CA PHE A 78 -1.24 -15.18 -23.35
C PHE A 78 -0.14 -15.04 -22.30
N THR A 79 1.03 -15.64 -22.53
CA THR A 79 2.18 -15.53 -21.61
C THR A 79 2.69 -14.09 -21.54
N ASN A 80 2.70 -13.37 -22.67
CA ASN A 80 3.12 -11.97 -22.74
C ASN A 80 2.14 -10.98 -22.09
N LEU A 81 0.88 -11.38 -21.89
CA LEU A 81 -0.11 -10.59 -21.17
C LEU A 81 0.05 -10.65 -19.65
N LEU A 82 0.81 -11.63 -19.14
CA LEU A 82 0.93 -11.85 -17.71
C LEU A 82 1.83 -10.76 -17.08
N PRO A 83 1.37 -10.11 -15.99
CA PRO A 83 2.19 -9.15 -15.27
C PRO A 83 3.40 -9.80 -14.61
N PHE A 84 3.36 -11.11 -14.35
CA PHE A 84 4.48 -11.86 -13.79
C PHE A 84 5.03 -12.89 -14.78
N PRO A 85 6.37 -12.96 -14.93
CA PRO A 85 6.99 -13.96 -15.80
C PRO A 85 6.71 -15.37 -15.25
N GLN A 86 6.38 -16.28 -16.16
CA GLN A 86 6.21 -17.69 -15.81
C GLN A 86 7.59 -18.33 -15.71
N ARG A 87 7.85 -19.04 -14.60
CA ARG A 87 9.05 -19.88 -14.51
C ARG A 87 8.82 -21.11 -15.38
N VAL A 88 9.63 -21.23 -16.42
CA VAL A 88 9.78 -22.48 -17.20
C VAL A 88 10.29 -23.58 -16.29
#